data_AF-A0ABD4RDU8-F1
#
_entry.id   AF-A0ABD4RDU8-F1
#
_cell.length_a   1.000
_cell.length_b   1.000
_cell.length_c   1.000
_cell.angle_alpha   90.00
_cell.angle_beta   90.00
_cell.angle_gamma   90.00
#
_symmetry.space_group_name_H-M   'P 1'
#
loop_
_entity.id
_entity.type
_entity.pdbx_description
1 polymer ?
#
loop_
_entity_poly.entity_id
_entity_poly.type
_entity_poly.pdbx_seq_one_letter_code
_entity_poly.pdbx_strand_id
1 'polypeptide(L)'
;MDWFISLNPVLQGLLATLFTWFITALGAALVYFFKEVDKRILNAMLGFGAGVMIAASFWSLLSPAIELCEELGHSGFIIPGIGFFLGGVFIIVADKLMDKYSYGVSNKQSTIEETTKAKNYKRSILLVLAVTLHNIPEGLAVGVAFGGVAVGIPGTTIIAAMTLALGIGLQNFPEGAAVSLPLRREGLSRNKSFFFGQASGFVEPLAGVLGVVAAITMRSILPFLLAFSAGAMISVVGSELLPEASMENKNITTLGLILGFLVMMILDVALG
;
A
#
# COMPACT_ATOMS: atom_id res chain seq x y z
N MET A 1 -8.84 18.80 17.01
CA MET A 1 -9.43 17.54 16.54
C MET A 1 -10.87 17.78 16.04
N ASP A 2 -11.64 18.61 16.75
CA ASP A 2 -13.02 18.98 16.43
C ASP A 2 -13.26 19.45 14.99
N TRP A 3 -12.35 20.26 14.42
CA TRP A 3 -12.45 20.67 13.02
C TRP A 3 -12.49 19.47 12.06
N PHE A 4 -11.60 18.50 12.23
CA PHE A 4 -11.51 17.33 11.34
C PHE A 4 -12.72 16.41 11.51
N ILE A 5 -13.15 16.19 12.76
CA ILE A 5 -14.32 15.37 13.09
C ILE A 5 -15.60 15.96 12.48
N SER A 6 -15.70 17.29 12.38
CA SER A 6 -16.85 17.99 11.79
C SER A 6 -16.93 17.92 10.26
N LEU A 7 -15.89 17.43 9.58
CA LEU A 7 -15.87 17.33 8.12
C LEU A 7 -16.78 16.21 7.60
N ASN A 8 -17.19 16.34 6.34
CA ASN A 8 -17.86 15.25 5.62
C ASN A 8 -16.93 14.02 5.59
N PRO A 9 -17.43 12.78 5.81
CA PRO A 9 -16.62 11.55 5.76
C PRO A 9 -15.79 11.40 4.49
N VAL A 10 -16.32 11.82 3.33
CA VAL A 10 -15.59 11.79 2.06
C VAL A 10 -14.38 12.72 2.11
N LEU A 11 -14.53 13.90 2.74
CA LEU A 11 -13.43 14.84 2.93
C LEU A 11 -12.41 14.33 3.95
N GLN A 12 -12.86 13.65 5.01
CA GLN A 12 -11.96 12.99 5.97
C GLN A 12 -11.09 11.93 5.28
N GLY A 13 -11.73 11.01 4.54
CA GLY A 13 -11.01 9.99 3.78
C GLY A 13 -10.09 10.58 2.72
N LEU A 14 -10.53 11.62 1.99
CA LEU A 14 -9.69 12.33 1.02
C LEU A 14 -8.46 12.98 1.68
N LEU A 15 -8.63 13.68 2.81
CA LEU A 15 -7.52 14.31 3.50
C LEU A 15 -6.54 13.27 4.08
N ALA A 16 -7.06 12.16 4.61
CA ALA A 16 -6.24 11.07 5.12
C ALA A 16 -5.42 10.40 4.00
N THR A 17 -6.02 10.17 2.83
CA THR A 17 -5.32 9.58 1.68
C THR A 17 -4.43 10.57 0.93
N LEU A 18 -4.72 11.87 0.97
CA LEU A 18 -3.77 12.90 0.57
C LEU A 18 -2.57 12.95 1.50
N PHE A 19 -2.77 12.71 2.79
CA PHE A 19 -1.68 12.58 3.76
C PHE A 19 -0.80 11.36 3.41
N THR A 20 -1.37 10.19 3.19
CA THR A 20 -0.58 8.98 2.87
C THR A 20 0.20 9.17 1.56
N TRP A 21 -0.45 9.67 0.51
CA TRP A 21 0.22 10.03 -0.75
C TRP A 21 1.33 11.08 -0.56
N PHE A 22 1.11 12.09 0.30
CA PHE A 22 2.12 13.09 0.60
C PHE A 22 3.35 12.46 1.25
N ILE A 23 3.17 11.46 2.13
CA ILE A 23 4.31 10.73 2.69
C ILE A 23 5.04 9.90 1.60
N THR A 24 4.31 9.30 0.64
CA THR A 24 4.92 8.68 -0.56
C THR A 24 5.77 9.69 -1.32
N ALA A 25 5.25 10.90 -1.52
CA ALA A 25 5.97 11.98 -2.18
C ALA A 25 7.23 12.42 -1.40
N LEU A 26 7.17 12.45 -0.06
CA LEU A 26 8.34 12.74 0.79
C LEU A 26 9.41 11.64 0.66
N GLY A 27 9.02 10.37 0.63
CA GLY A 27 9.92 9.26 0.35
C GLY A 27 10.57 9.40 -1.02
N ALA A 28 9.76 9.72 -2.03
CA ALA A 28 10.22 9.95 -3.39
C ALA A 28 11.17 11.15 -3.52
N ALA A 29 11.04 12.16 -2.65
CA ALA A 29 11.89 13.36 -2.65
C ALA A 29 13.34 13.07 -2.23
N LEU A 30 13.64 11.89 -1.66
CA LEU A 30 15.02 11.50 -1.33
C LEU A 30 15.96 11.54 -2.54
N VAL A 31 15.44 11.40 -3.77
CA VAL A 31 16.25 11.50 -5.01
C VAL A 31 16.90 12.87 -5.23
N TYR A 32 16.41 13.92 -4.56
CA TYR A 32 17.02 15.25 -4.63
C TYR A 32 18.31 15.32 -3.83
N PHE A 33 18.39 14.57 -2.73
CA PHE A 33 19.53 14.55 -1.82
C PHE A 33 20.48 13.40 -2.14
N PHE A 34 19.95 12.25 -2.53
CA PHE A 34 20.70 11.01 -2.72
C PHE A 34 20.53 10.49 -4.15
N LYS A 35 21.65 10.17 -4.81
CA LYS A 35 21.62 9.38 -6.05
C LYS A 35 21.46 7.89 -5.74
N GLU A 36 22.01 7.47 -4.60
CA GLU A 36 22.04 6.11 -4.11
C GLU A 36 21.87 6.15 -2.59
N VAL A 37 21.09 5.20 -2.06
CA VAL A 37 21.00 4.95 -0.61
C VAL A 37 21.69 3.63 -0.32
N ASP A 38 22.29 3.53 0.87
CA ASP A 38 22.87 2.29 1.37
C ASP A 38 21.80 1.19 1.32
N LYS A 39 22.15 0.07 0.68
CA LYS A 39 21.21 -1.04 0.48
C LYS A 39 20.72 -1.63 1.81
N ARG A 40 21.51 -1.56 2.88
CA ARG A 40 21.09 -1.97 4.23
C ARG A 40 19.97 -1.09 4.75
N ILE A 41 20.07 0.23 4.52
CA ILE A 41 19.01 1.18 4.90
C ILE A 41 17.75 0.90 4.09
N LEU A 42 17.88 0.70 2.77
CA LEU A 42 16.73 0.38 1.92
C LEU A 42 16.07 -0.94 2.33
N ASN A 43 16.84 -1.99 2.60
CA ASN A 43 16.32 -3.28 3.07
C ASN A 43 15.63 -3.16 4.43
N ALA A 44 16.18 -2.34 5.34
CA ALA A 44 15.54 -2.05 6.62
C ALA A 44 14.21 -1.31 6.44
N MET A 45 14.17 -0.31 5.54
CA MET A 45 12.97 0.47 5.22
C MET A 45 11.88 -0.39 4.58
N LEU A 46 12.23 -1.24 3.61
CA LEU A 46 11.29 -2.16 2.96
C LEU A 46 10.81 -3.25 3.93
N GLY A 47 11.71 -3.80 4.75
CA GLY A 47 11.36 -4.71 5.83
C GLY A 47 10.37 -4.06 6.80
N PHE A 48 10.65 -2.82 7.22
CA PHE A 48 9.74 -2.03 8.06
C PHE A 48 8.36 -1.87 7.42
N GLY A 49 8.29 -1.49 6.13
CA GLY A 49 7.02 -1.39 5.43
C GLY A 49 6.25 -2.72 5.39
N ALA A 50 6.92 -3.83 5.10
CA ALA A 50 6.33 -5.16 5.15
C ALA A 50 5.76 -5.51 6.53
N GLY A 51 6.49 -5.16 7.61
CA GLY A 51 6.02 -5.35 8.98
C GLY A 51 4.74 -4.58 9.29
N VAL A 52 4.71 -3.30 8.90
CA VAL A 52 3.52 -2.43 9.05
C VAL A 52 2.33 -3.01 8.31
N MET A 53 2.50 -3.41 7.04
CA MET A 53 1.43 -3.97 6.22
C MET A 53 0.88 -5.29 6.78
N ILE A 54 1.74 -6.19 7.27
CA ILE A 54 1.28 -7.45 7.90
C ILE A 54 0.40 -7.15 9.12
N ALA A 55 0.85 -6.26 10.00
CA ALA A 55 0.10 -5.90 11.20
C ALA A 55 -1.23 -5.20 10.84
N ALA A 56 -1.21 -4.21 9.95
CA ALA A 56 -2.42 -3.50 9.51
C ALA A 56 -3.43 -4.44 8.83
N SER A 57 -2.94 -5.42 8.06
CA SER A 57 -3.79 -6.42 7.39
C SER A 57 -4.62 -7.22 8.39
N PHE A 58 -4.07 -7.57 9.55
CA PHE A 58 -4.80 -8.32 10.56
C PHE A 58 -5.65 -7.40 11.44
N TRP A 59 -5.02 -6.48 12.16
CA TRP A 59 -5.68 -5.70 13.20
C TRP A 59 -6.64 -4.65 12.64
N SER A 60 -6.22 -3.91 11.63
CA SER A 60 -7.00 -2.77 11.15
C SER A 60 -7.98 -3.13 10.03
N LEU A 61 -7.90 -4.34 9.48
CA LEU A 61 -8.70 -4.77 8.32
C LEU A 61 -9.41 -6.10 8.53
N LEU A 62 -8.67 -7.20 8.71
CA LEU A 62 -9.28 -8.52 8.79
C LEU A 62 -10.09 -8.72 10.08
N SER A 63 -9.61 -8.28 11.24
CA SER A 63 -10.35 -8.37 12.50
C SER A 63 -11.66 -7.54 12.45
N PRO A 64 -11.64 -6.26 12.04
CA PRO A 64 -12.87 -5.48 11.83
C PRO A 64 -13.81 -6.10 10.80
N ALA A 65 -13.28 -6.73 9.74
CA ALA A 65 -14.09 -7.43 8.76
C ALA A 65 -14.84 -8.62 9.36
N ILE A 66 -14.19 -9.40 10.21
CA ILE A 66 -14.77 -10.55 10.91
C ILE A 66 -15.88 -10.07 11.86
N GLU A 67 -15.57 -9.08 12.71
CA GLU A 67 -16.51 -8.53 13.69
C GLU A 67 -17.75 -7.93 13.01
N LEU A 68 -17.57 -7.14 11.96
CA LEU A 68 -18.67 -6.57 11.19
C LEU A 68 -19.50 -7.65 10.48
N CYS A 69 -18.86 -8.71 9.99
CA CYS A 69 -19.56 -9.82 9.36
C CYS A 69 -20.48 -10.55 10.36
N GLU A 70 -20.01 -10.74 11.59
CA GLU A 70 -20.79 -11.35 12.68
C GLU A 70 -21.93 -10.43 13.14
N GLU A 71 -21.68 -9.12 13.24
CA GLU A 71 -22.72 -8.12 13.56
C GLU A 71 -23.86 -8.12 12.52
N LEU A 72 -23.53 -8.33 11.25
CA LEU A 72 -24.51 -8.44 10.16
C LEU A 72 -25.28 -9.78 10.16
N GLY A 73 -25.02 -10.67 11.13
CA GLY A 73 -25.69 -11.97 11.26
C GLY A 73 -25.16 -13.04 10.30
N HIS A 74 -24.00 -12.81 9.69
CA HIS A 74 -23.31 -13.78 8.84
C HIS A 74 -22.21 -14.51 9.62
N SER A 75 -21.68 -15.60 9.04
CA SER A 75 -20.52 -16.28 9.61
C SER A 75 -19.26 -15.43 9.47
N GLY A 76 -18.58 -15.17 10.59
CA GLY A 76 -17.36 -14.34 10.65
C GLY A 76 -16.21 -14.80 9.77
N PHE A 77 -16.20 -16.05 9.28
CA PHE A 77 -15.10 -16.55 8.45
C PHE A 77 -15.42 -16.67 6.95
N ILE A 78 -16.70 -16.73 6.55
CA ILE A 78 -17.07 -17.04 5.16
C ILE A 78 -16.80 -15.82 4.26
N ILE A 79 -17.47 -14.70 4.53
CA ILE A 79 -17.33 -13.49 3.71
C ILE A 79 -15.91 -12.92 3.82
N PRO A 80 -15.33 -12.77 5.03
CA PRO A 80 -13.95 -12.30 5.16
C PRO A 80 -12.94 -13.27 4.54
N GLY A 81 -13.12 -14.59 4.71
CA GLY A 81 -12.24 -15.58 4.08
C GLY A 81 -12.24 -15.53 2.56
N ILE A 82 -13.42 -15.37 1.94
CA ILE A 82 -13.55 -15.20 0.48
C ILE A 82 -12.92 -13.88 0.05
N GLY A 83 -13.19 -12.78 0.75
CA GLY A 83 -12.60 -11.47 0.47
C GLY A 83 -11.09 -11.52 0.50
N PHE A 84 -10.52 -12.01 1.60
CA PHE A 84 -9.08 -12.18 1.79
C PHE A 84 -8.43 -13.03 0.68
N PHE A 85 -9.02 -14.18 0.35
CA PHE A 85 -8.50 -15.02 -0.72
C PHE A 85 -8.54 -14.32 -2.07
N LEU A 86 -9.67 -13.69 -2.43
CA LEU A 86 -9.82 -13.00 -3.70
C LEU A 86 -8.92 -11.76 -3.82
N GLY A 87 -8.67 -11.04 -2.72
CA GLY A 87 -7.72 -9.94 -2.67
C GLY A 87 -6.30 -10.39 -2.98
N GLY A 88 -5.85 -11.49 -2.36
CA GLY A 88 -4.52 -12.04 -2.64
C GLY A 88 -4.40 -12.57 -4.08
N VAL A 89 -5.40 -13.31 -4.55
CA VAL A 89 -5.43 -13.79 -5.94
C VAL A 89 -5.45 -12.63 -6.93
N PHE A 90 -6.17 -11.55 -6.63
CA PHE A 90 -6.23 -10.36 -7.47
C PHE A 90 -4.83 -9.77 -7.72
N ILE A 91 -4.02 -9.61 -6.68
CA ILE A 91 -2.63 -9.13 -6.82
C ILE A 91 -1.79 -10.13 -7.61
N ILE A 92 -1.84 -11.43 -7.29
CA ILE A 92 -1.09 -12.45 -8.04
C ILE A 92 -1.44 -12.45 -9.54
N VAL A 93 -2.71 -12.23 -9.88
CA VAL A 93 -3.16 -12.13 -11.27
C VAL A 93 -2.70 -10.81 -11.89
N ALA A 94 -2.80 -9.69 -11.16
CA ALA A 94 -2.33 -8.39 -11.61
C ALA A 94 -0.83 -8.41 -11.94
N ASP A 95 -0.01 -8.98 -11.05
CA ASP A 95 1.43 -9.17 -11.22
C ASP A 95 1.73 -10.03 -12.45
N LYS A 96 1.04 -11.17 -12.61
CA LYS A 96 1.20 -12.05 -13.78
C LYS A 96 0.81 -11.37 -15.09
N LEU A 97 -0.25 -10.56 -15.08
CA LEU A 97 -0.67 -9.81 -16.26
C LEU A 97 0.39 -8.75 -16.61
N MET A 98 0.88 -8.02 -15.61
CA MET A 98 1.98 -7.08 -15.80
C MET A 98 3.22 -7.77 -16.34
N ASP A 99 3.65 -8.89 -15.77
CA ASP A 99 4.78 -9.69 -16.23
C ASP A 99 4.59 -10.21 -17.66
N LYS A 100 3.38 -10.64 -18.03
CA LYS A 100 3.09 -11.06 -19.40
C LYS A 100 3.24 -9.91 -20.40
N TYR A 101 2.84 -8.69 -20.03
CA TYR A 101 3.08 -7.49 -20.85
C TYR A 101 4.56 -7.04 -20.80
N SER A 102 5.28 -7.34 -19.72
CA SER A 102 6.74 -7.18 -19.61
C SER A 102 7.48 -8.12 -20.56
N TYR A 103 7.17 -9.41 -20.54
CA TYR A 103 7.80 -10.49 -21.31
C TYR A 103 7.33 -10.59 -22.77
N GLY A 104 6.10 -10.22 -23.09
CA GLY A 104 5.51 -10.31 -24.44
C GLY A 104 6.22 -9.48 -25.53
N VAL A 105 7.22 -8.68 -25.17
CA VAL A 105 8.05 -7.89 -26.10
C VAL A 105 9.53 -8.28 -26.04
N SER A 106 9.96 -9.08 -25.05
CA SER A 106 11.37 -9.49 -24.92
C SER A 106 11.80 -10.54 -25.97
N ASN A 107 10.85 -11.11 -26.73
CA ASN A 107 11.13 -12.15 -27.72
C ASN A 107 11.24 -11.65 -29.17
N LYS A 108 11.17 -10.34 -29.43
CA LYS A 108 11.53 -9.79 -30.75
C LYS A 108 12.95 -9.25 -30.74
N GLN A 109 13.85 -10.17 -31.06
CA GLN A 109 15.23 -9.97 -31.50
C GLN A 109 15.39 -8.63 -32.25
N SER A 110 15.94 -7.62 -31.59
CA SER A 110 16.29 -6.34 -32.19
C SER A 110 17.44 -5.67 -31.42
N THR A 111 18.28 -4.97 -32.18
CA THR A 111 19.69 -4.56 -32.06
C THR A 111 20.18 -3.98 -30.71
N ILE A 112 21.48 -4.15 -30.44
CA ILE A 112 22.13 -4.19 -29.11
C ILE A 112 22.40 -2.82 -28.42
N GLU A 113 22.30 -1.67 -29.10
CA GLU A 113 22.71 -0.37 -28.52
C GLU A 113 21.58 0.66 -28.31
N GLU A 114 20.50 0.65 -29.11
CA GLU A 114 19.28 1.44 -28.80
C GLU A 114 18.42 0.81 -27.68
N THR A 115 18.76 -0.43 -27.30
CA THR A 115 17.99 -1.30 -26.42
C THR A 115 18.14 -1.00 -24.94
N THR A 116 19.24 -0.41 -24.45
CA THR A 116 19.45 -0.23 -23.00
C THR A 116 18.55 0.86 -22.41
N LYS A 117 18.41 2.00 -23.11
CA LYS A 117 17.60 3.14 -22.64
C LYS A 117 16.11 2.82 -22.67
N ALA A 118 15.64 2.19 -23.76
CA ALA A 118 14.27 1.72 -23.90
C ALA A 118 13.94 0.61 -22.88
N LYS A 119 14.88 -0.31 -22.62
CA LYS A 119 14.74 -1.37 -21.61
C LYS A 119 14.67 -0.82 -20.19
N ASN A 120 15.56 0.12 -19.83
CA ASN A 120 15.54 0.77 -18.52
C ASN A 120 14.25 1.58 -18.33
N TYR A 121 13.83 2.34 -19.34
CA TYR A 121 12.57 3.09 -19.30
C TYR A 121 11.34 2.19 -19.18
N LYS A 122 11.33 1.03 -19.87
CA LYS A 122 10.25 0.05 -19.73
C LYS A 122 10.22 -0.56 -18.33
N ARG A 123 11.38 -0.95 -17.76
CA ARG A 123 11.48 -1.45 -16.38
C ARG A 123 11.00 -0.40 -15.37
N SER A 124 11.42 0.84 -15.56
CA SER A 124 10.98 2.00 -14.78
C SER A 124 9.45 2.16 -14.77
N ILE A 125 8.80 2.07 -15.94
CA ILE A 125 7.34 2.14 -16.05
C ILE A 125 6.67 0.96 -15.34
N LEU A 126 7.19 -0.26 -15.52
CA LEU A 126 6.64 -1.45 -14.90
C LEU A 126 6.73 -1.36 -13.38
N LEU A 127 7.85 -0.89 -12.84
CA LEU A 127 7.99 -0.68 -11.39
C LEU A 127 6.96 0.34 -10.87
N VAL A 128 6.80 1.48 -11.56
CA VAL A 128 5.80 2.49 -11.19
C VAL A 128 4.39 1.91 -11.26
N LEU A 129 4.05 1.13 -12.30
CA LEU A 129 2.74 0.52 -12.45
C LEU A 129 2.43 -0.52 -11.37
N ALA A 130 3.41 -1.35 -11.00
CA ALA A 130 3.23 -2.38 -9.97
C ALA A 130 2.87 -1.70 -8.65
N VAL A 131 3.70 -0.73 -8.28
CA VAL A 131 3.48 0.07 -7.06
C VAL A 131 2.18 0.86 -7.13
N THR A 132 1.78 1.36 -8.31
CA THR A 132 0.47 2.00 -8.47
C THR A 132 -0.68 1.03 -8.15
N LEU A 133 -0.60 -0.22 -8.60
CA LEU A 133 -1.65 -1.20 -8.31
C LEU A 133 -1.73 -1.54 -6.81
N HIS A 134 -0.61 -1.49 -6.08
CA HIS A 134 -0.56 -1.75 -4.64
C HIS A 134 -1.13 -0.62 -3.80
N ASN A 135 -0.99 0.62 -4.28
CA ASN A 135 -1.57 1.79 -3.65
C ASN A 135 -3.11 1.83 -3.72
N ILE A 136 -3.74 1.02 -4.60
CA ILE A 136 -5.21 0.94 -4.68
C ILE A 136 -5.80 0.28 -3.41
N PRO A 137 -5.40 -0.94 -2.99
CA PRO A 137 -5.83 -1.54 -1.73
C PRO A 137 -5.62 -0.65 -0.50
N GLU A 138 -4.52 0.09 -0.45
CA GLU A 138 -4.16 0.97 0.67
C GLU A 138 -5.07 2.19 0.75
N GLY A 139 -5.27 2.89 -0.38
CA GLY A 139 -6.23 3.98 -0.44
C GLY A 139 -7.64 3.51 -0.10
N LEU A 140 -8.06 2.35 -0.63
CA LEU A 140 -9.35 1.75 -0.32
C LEU A 140 -9.48 1.44 1.18
N ALA A 141 -8.45 0.89 1.81
CA ALA A 141 -8.42 0.57 3.25
C ALA A 141 -8.63 1.81 4.12
N VAL A 142 -7.89 2.90 3.86
CA VAL A 142 -8.08 4.18 4.56
C VAL A 142 -9.50 4.71 4.33
N GLY A 143 -9.99 4.68 3.09
CA GLY A 143 -11.33 5.14 2.74
C GLY A 143 -12.44 4.37 3.46
N VAL A 144 -12.36 3.04 3.47
CA VAL A 144 -13.35 2.19 4.13
C VAL A 144 -13.32 2.41 5.65
N ALA A 145 -12.15 2.65 6.26
CA ALA A 145 -12.08 2.97 7.69
C ALA A 145 -12.85 4.24 8.05
N PHE A 146 -12.65 5.34 7.31
CA PHE A 146 -13.40 6.59 7.54
C PHE A 146 -14.89 6.47 7.22
N GLY A 147 -15.25 5.72 6.17
CA GLY A 147 -16.65 5.44 5.87
C GLY A 147 -17.32 4.57 6.92
N GLY A 148 -16.61 3.60 7.51
CA GLY A 148 -17.08 2.76 8.61
C GLY A 148 -17.42 3.56 9.85
N VAL A 149 -16.56 4.54 10.20
CA VAL A 149 -16.81 5.51 11.28
C VAL A 149 -18.11 6.27 11.02
N ALA A 150 -18.34 6.69 9.77
CA ALA A 150 -19.53 7.47 9.40
C ALA A 150 -20.85 6.69 9.51
N VAL A 151 -20.82 5.37 9.29
CA VAL A 151 -22.00 4.50 9.42
C VAL A 151 -22.09 3.80 10.79
N GLY A 152 -21.16 4.11 11.71
CA GLY A 152 -21.18 3.61 13.08
C GLY A 152 -20.87 2.12 13.21
N ILE A 153 -19.94 1.60 12.43
CA ILE A 153 -19.52 0.20 12.53
C ILE A 153 -18.76 -0.03 13.86
N PRO A 154 -19.12 -1.06 14.65
CA PRO A 154 -18.36 -1.47 15.83
C PRO A 154 -16.88 -1.68 15.50
N GLY A 155 -15.99 -1.21 16.38
CA GLY A 155 -14.54 -1.28 16.16
C GLY A 155 -13.97 -0.22 15.22
N THR A 156 -14.80 0.54 14.48
CA THR A 156 -14.31 1.67 13.67
C THR A 156 -14.47 2.99 14.43
N THR A 157 -13.38 3.47 15.02
CA THR A 157 -13.31 4.80 15.65
C THR A 157 -12.56 5.77 14.75
N ILE A 158 -12.79 7.09 14.94
CA ILE A 158 -12.01 8.10 14.20
C ILE A 158 -10.52 7.95 14.49
N ILE A 159 -10.16 7.53 15.71
CA ILE A 159 -8.78 7.33 16.11
C ILE A 159 -8.22 6.10 15.40
N ALA A 160 -8.93 4.96 15.37
CA ALA A 160 -8.51 3.77 14.63
C ALA A 160 -8.32 4.06 13.12
N ALA A 161 -9.23 4.83 12.50
CA ALA A 161 -9.10 5.24 11.09
C ALA A 161 -7.87 6.14 10.85
N MET A 162 -7.60 7.09 11.76
CA MET A 162 -6.40 7.93 11.72
C MET A 162 -5.13 7.14 11.96
N THR A 163 -5.16 6.16 12.87
CA THR A 163 -4.06 5.25 13.19
C THR A 163 -3.71 4.38 11.97
N LEU A 164 -4.72 3.83 11.27
CA LEU A 164 -4.52 3.11 10.03
C LEU A 164 -3.88 4.01 8.95
N ALA A 165 -4.41 5.23 8.76
CA ALA A 165 -3.82 6.19 7.82
C ALA A 165 -2.37 6.56 8.19
N LEU A 166 -2.06 6.68 9.49
CA LEU A 166 -0.70 6.91 9.95
C LEU A 166 0.21 5.71 9.66
N GLY A 167 -0.25 4.49 9.93
CA GLY A 167 0.46 3.26 9.62
C GLY A 167 0.80 3.15 8.13
N ILE A 168 -0.21 3.31 7.27
CA ILE A 168 -0.03 3.32 5.81
C ILE A 168 0.94 4.44 5.41
N GLY A 169 0.78 5.66 5.93
CA GLY A 169 1.73 6.74 5.68
C GLY A 169 3.17 6.39 6.07
N LEU A 170 3.40 5.75 7.21
CA LEU A 170 4.75 5.38 7.67
C LEU A 170 5.46 4.42 6.72
N GLN A 171 4.74 3.48 6.09
CA GLN A 171 5.32 2.54 5.14
C GLN A 171 5.42 3.10 3.70
N ASN A 172 4.54 4.04 3.34
CA ASN A 172 4.59 4.79 2.07
C ASN A 172 5.91 5.55 1.89
N PHE A 173 6.55 6.00 2.98
CA PHE A 173 7.84 6.68 2.88
C PHE A 173 8.94 5.75 2.32
N PRO A 174 9.19 4.56 2.91
CA PRO A 174 9.97 3.50 2.28
C PRO A 174 9.62 3.22 0.82
N GLU A 175 8.34 3.11 0.50
CA GLU A 175 7.88 2.76 -0.83
C GLU A 175 8.21 3.84 -1.87
N GLY A 176 7.92 5.12 -1.58
CA GLY A 176 8.25 6.23 -2.46
C GLY A 176 9.76 6.33 -2.74
N ALA A 177 10.58 6.03 -1.73
CA ALA A 177 12.03 5.93 -1.90
C ALA A 177 12.42 4.73 -2.79
N ALA A 178 11.79 3.57 -2.57
CA ALA A 178 12.02 2.34 -3.33
C ALA A 178 11.59 2.45 -4.80
N VAL A 179 10.64 3.33 -5.14
CA VAL A 179 10.32 3.64 -6.54
C VAL A 179 11.33 4.61 -7.13
N SER A 180 11.53 5.74 -6.48
CA SER A 180 12.23 6.88 -7.07
C SER A 180 13.76 6.68 -7.17
N LEU A 181 14.39 6.02 -6.20
CA LEU A 181 15.85 5.84 -6.15
C LEU A 181 16.38 4.87 -7.22
N PRO A 182 15.74 3.73 -7.50
CA PRO A 182 16.13 2.89 -8.64
C PRO A 182 16.01 3.62 -9.97
N LEU A 183 14.94 4.40 -10.20
CA LEU A 183 14.80 5.23 -11.40
C LEU A 183 15.98 6.22 -11.54
N ARG A 184 16.39 6.81 -10.41
CA ARG A 184 17.53 7.73 -10.37
C ARG A 184 18.86 7.01 -10.67
N ARG A 185 19.04 5.79 -10.17
CA ARG A 185 20.20 4.91 -10.45
C ARG A 185 20.25 4.50 -11.92
N GLU A 186 19.10 4.20 -12.54
CA GLU A 186 18.97 3.81 -13.95
C GLU A 186 19.17 4.96 -14.94
N GLY A 187 19.40 6.18 -14.44
CA GLY A 187 19.84 7.34 -15.24
C GLY A 187 18.78 8.42 -15.46
N LEU A 188 17.58 8.31 -14.85
CA LEU A 188 16.59 9.38 -14.92
C LEU A 188 17.05 10.62 -14.13
N SER A 189 16.63 11.80 -14.58
CA SER A 189 16.84 13.06 -13.87
C SER A 189 16.06 13.08 -12.54
N ARG A 190 16.57 13.79 -11.53
CA ARG A 190 15.92 13.95 -10.20
C ARG A 190 14.42 14.25 -10.31
N ASN A 191 14.04 15.22 -11.13
CA ASN A 191 12.65 15.63 -11.30
C ASN A 191 11.77 14.51 -11.88
N LYS A 192 12.28 13.74 -12.84
CA LYS A 192 11.55 12.59 -13.42
C LYS A 192 11.41 11.46 -12.41
N SER A 193 12.49 11.10 -11.72
CA SER A 193 12.48 10.07 -10.68
C SER A 193 11.50 10.42 -9.54
N PHE A 194 11.51 11.68 -9.09
CA PHE A 194 10.56 12.18 -8.11
C PHE A 194 9.13 12.13 -8.65
N PHE A 195 8.88 12.64 -9.86
CA PHE A 195 7.54 12.69 -10.45
C PHE A 195 6.93 11.29 -10.59
N PHE A 196 7.70 10.32 -11.06
CA PHE A 196 7.26 8.92 -11.13
C PHE A 196 7.06 8.29 -9.76
N GLY A 197 7.95 8.58 -8.79
CA GLY A 197 7.84 8.05 -7.43
C GLY A 197 6.62 8.55 -6.66
N GLN A 198 6.24 9.82 -6.80
CA GLN A 198 5.00 10.32 -6.20
C GLN A 198 3.75 9.93 -7.01
N ALA A 199 3.90 9.74 -8.33
CA ALA A 199 2.77 9.42 -9.20
C ALA A 199 2.26 8.00 -8.95
N SER A 200 3.11 7.08 -8.48
CA SER A 200 2.67 5.73 -8.10
C SER A 200 1.67 5.76 -6.95
N GLY A 201 1.85 6.64 -5.96
CA GLY A 201 0.91 6.80 -4.83
C GLY A 201 -0.31 7.68 -5.13
N PHE A 202 -0.37 8.37 -6.28
CA PHE A 202 -1.46 9.33 -6.55
C PHE A 202 -2.83 8.66 -6.72
N VAL A 203 -2.87 7.33 -6.84
CA VAL A 203 -4.11 6.57 -6.87
C VAL A 203 -4.75 6.42 -5.48
N GLU A 204 -4.00 6.57 -4.38
CA GLU A 204 -4.52 6.40 -3.02
C GLU A 204 -5.69 7.37 -2.72
N PRO A 205 -5.63 8.68 -3.04
CA PRO A 205 -6.74 9.60 -2.83
C PRO A 205 -8.01 9.21 -3.60
N LEU A 206 -7.85 8.72 -4.83
CA LEU A 206 -8.98 8.27 -5.65
C LEU A 206 -9.61 7.01 -5.06
N ALA A 207 -8.78 6.03 -4.69
CA ALA A 207 -9.23 4.79 -4.06
C ALA A 207 -9.85 5.05 -2.67
N GLY A 208 -9.33 6.01 -1.91
CA GLY A 208 -9.87 6.43 -0.62
C GLY A 208 -11.27 7.02 -0.72
N VAL A 209 -11.50 7.94 -1.66
CA VAL A 209 -12.83 8.49 -1.89
C VAL A 209 -13.81 7.38 -2.30
N LEU A 210 -13.39 6.48 -3.20
CA LEU A 210 -14.21 5.32 -3.59
C LEU A 210 -14.50 4.40 -2.39
N GLY A 211 -13.53 4.18 -1.51
CA GLY A 211 -13.68 3.39 -0.28
C GLY A 211 -14.68 3.99 0.68
N VAL A 212 -14.63 5.30 0.93
CA VAL A 212 -15.62 5.99 1.77
C VAL A 212 -17.02 5.86 1.17
N VAL A 213 -17.16 6.12 -0.13
CA VAL A 213 -18.46 6.04 -0.81
C VAL A 213 -19.01 4.62 -0.74
N ALA A 214 -18.18 3.60 -0.98
CA ALA A 214 -18.58 2.21 -0.87
C ALA A 214 -19.00 1.85 0.56
N ALA A 215 -18.26 2.33 1.55
CA ALA A 215 -18.54 2.09 2.96
C ALA A 215 -19.89 2.67 3.41
N ILE A 216 -20.21 3.88 2.95
CA ILE A 216 -21.46 4.57 3.32
C ILE A 216 -22.67 4.03 2.55
N THR A 217 -22.49 3.63 1.29
CA THR A 217 -23.61 3.25 0.43
C THR A 217 -23.92 1.75 0.45
N MET A 218 -22.96 0.90 0.82
CA MET A 218 -23.07 -0.54 0.69
C MET A 218 -22.63 -1.29 1.94
N ARG A 219 -23.15 -0.97 3.14
CA ARG A 219 -22.72 -1.56 4.44
C ARG A 219 -22.51 -3.09 4.42
N SER A 220 -23.36 -3.85 3.70
CA SER A 220 -23.25 -5.31 3.58
C SER A 220 -22.00 -5.82 2.85
N ILE A 221 -21.35 -5.00 2.01
CA ILE A 221 -20.15 -5.39 1.25
C ILE A 221 -18.84 -5.05 1.98
N LEU A 222 -18.90 -4.29 3.07
CA LEU A 222 -17.70 -3.80 3.77
C LEU A 222 -16.84 -4.94 4.34
N PRO A 223 -17.39 -6.00 4.97
CA PRO A 223 -16.57 -7.13 5.42
C PRO A 223 -15.75 -7.74 4.28
N PHE A 224 -16.36 -7.83 3.10
CA PHE A 224 -15.68 -8.32 1.91
C PHE A 224 -14.56 -7.36 1.47
N LEU A 225 -14.83 -6.05 1.39
CA LEU A 225 -13.84 -5.06 0.94
C LEU A 225 -12.65 -4.94 1.90
N LEU A 226 -12.90 -4.91 3.21
CA LEU A 226 -11.85 -4.88 4.23
C LEU A 226 -10.96 -6.12 4.14
N ALA A 227 -11.57 -7.30 4.10
CA ALA A 227 -10.83 -8.55 3.98
C ALA A 227 -10.10 -8.66 2.64
N PHE A 228 -10.71 -8.19 1.54
CA PHE A 228 -10.06 -8.09 0.23
C PHE A 228 -8.80 -7.21 0.28
N SER A 229 -8.87 -6.03 0.88
CA SER A 229 -7.69 -5.18 1.06
C SER A 229 -6.62 -5.86 1.92
N ALA A 230 -6.99 -6.54 3.00
CA ALA A 230 -6.05 -7.30 3.83
C ALA A 230 -5.35 -8.42 3.05
N GLY A 231 -6.11 -9.19 2.27
CA GLY A 231 -5.55 -10.26 1.44
C GLY A 231 -4.63 -9.75 0.33
N ALA A 232 -4.99 -8.63 -0.29
CA ALA A 232 -4.16 -7.96 -1.28
C ALA A 232 -2.82 -7.50 -0.65
N MET A 233 -2.85 -6.82 0.50
CA MET A 233 -1.64 -6.39 1.20
C MET A 233 -0.73 -7.56 1.59
N ILE A 234 -1.28 -8.65 2.12
CA ILE A 234 -0.49 -9.84 2.45
C ILE A 234 0.17 -10.45 1.19
N SER A 235 -0.54 -10.44 0.05
CA SER A 235 0.05 -10.89 -1.20
C SER A 235 1.22 -10.01 -1.62
N VAL A 236 1.08 -8.68 -1.60
CA VAL A 236 2.15 -7.72 -1.95
C VAL A 236 3.38 -7.92 -1.06
N VAL A 237 3.17 -8.08 0.25
CA VAL A 237 4.27 -8.35 1.18
C VAL A 237 5.03 -9.62 0.79
N GLY A 238 4.31 -10.69 0.44
CA GLY A 238 4.89 -11.99 0.11
C GLY A 238 5.52 -12.06 -1.28
N SER A 239 4.90 -11.45 -2.30
CA SER A 239 5.37 -11.49 -3.68
C SER A 239 6.46 -10.46 -3.97
N GLU A 240 6.51 -9.34 -3.24
CA GLU A 240 7.39 -8.22 -3.59
C GLU A 240 8.27 -7.72 -2.43
N LEU A 241 7.69 -7.20 -1.35
CA LEU A 241 8.46 -6.47 -0.34
C LEU A 241 9.49 -7.36 0.36
N LEU A 242 9.08 -8.55 0.78
CA LEU A 242 10.00 -9.50 1.43
C LEU A 242 11.09 -10.01 0.48
N PRO A 243 10.77 -10.46 -0.75
CA PRO A 243 11.78 -10.80 -1.75
C PRO A 243 12.78 -9.68 -2.03
N GLU A 244 12.32 -8.46 -2.30
CA GLU A 244 13.17 -7.31 -2.63
C GLU A 244 14.06 -6.92 -1.45
N ALA A 245 13.49 -6.85 -0.24
CA ALA A 245 14.24 -6.49 0.95
C ALA A 245 15.26 -7.57 1.36
N SER A 246 14.99 -8.85 1.08
CA SER A 246 15.79 -9.98 1.57
C SER A 246 16.93 -10.41 0.66
N MET A 247 17.14 -9.74 -0.49
CA MET A 247 18.13 -10.15 -1.49
C MET A 247 19.57 -10.15 -0.95
N GLU A 248 19.93 -9.20 -0.08
CA GLU A 248 21.32 -9.04 0.38
C GLU A 248 21.53 -9.24 1.89
N ASN A 249 20.57 -8.85 2.74
CA ASN A 249 20.75 -8.95 4.20
C ASN A 249 19.46 -9.27 4.94
N LYS A 250 19.19 -10.57 5.06
CA LYS A 250 18.00 -11.11 5.75
C LYS A 250 17.86 -10.60 7.18
N ASN A 251 18.96 -10.46 7.93
CA ASN A 251 18.88 -10.08 9.35
C ASN A 251 18.39 -8.63 9.52
N ILE A 252 18.90 -7.71 8.70
CA ILE A 252 18.47 -6.30 8.73
C ILE A 252 17.01 -6.17 8.27
N THR A 253 16.63 -6.91 7.23
CA THR A 253 15.24 -6.98 6.76
C THR A 253 14.30 -7.51 7.83
N THR A 254 14.67 -8.59 8.52
CA THR A 254 13.91 -9.14 9.63
C THR A 254 13.79 -8.16 10.80
N LEU A 255 14.86 -7.43 11.14
CA LEU A 255 14.79 -6.39 12.17
C LEU A 255 13.85 -5.25 11.77
N GLY A 256 13.92 -4.81 10.51
CA GLY A 256 12.98 -3.85 9.94
C GLY A 256 11.54 -4.34 10.06
N LEU A 257 11.27 -5.57 9.63
CA LEU A 257 9.95 -6.21 9.72
C LEU A 257 9.43 -6.28 11.14
N ILE A 258 10.24 -6.75 12.09
CA ILE A 258 9.84 -6.82 13.50
C ILE A 258 9.52 -5.41 14.02
N LEU A 259 10.34 -4.41 13.69
CA LEU A 259 10.13 -3.04 14.13
C LEU A 259 8.86 -2.43 13.53
N GLY A 260 8.63 -2.61 12.23
CA GLY A 260 7.43 -2.12 11.54
C GLY A 260 6.16 -2.76 12.08
N PHE A 261 6.19 -4.08 12.27
CA PHE A 261 5.09 -4.81 12.88
C PHE A 261 4.83 -4.32 14.32
N LEU A 262 5.87 -4.15 15.13
CA LEU A 262 5.76 -3.67 16.51
C LEU A 262 5.17 -2.25 16.56
N VAL A 263 5.64 -1.35 15.70
CA VAL A 263 5.11 0.02 15.62
C VAL A 263 3.63 0.00 15.25
N MET A 264 3.25 -0.74 14.20
CA MET A 264 1.85 -0.81 13.78
C MET A 264 0.97 -1.49 14.83
N MET A 265 1.45 -2.54 15.49
CA MET A 265 0.74 -3.20 16.59
C MET A 265 0.54 -2.23 17.77
N ILE A 266 1.55 -1.45 18.15
CA ILE A 266 1.41 -0.45 19.22
C ILE A 266 0.41 0.63 18.79
N LEU A 267 0.51 1.11 17.54
CA LEU A 267 -0.42 2.09 17.00
C LEU A 267 -1.85 1.58 17.09
N ASP A 268 -2.12 0.36 16.63
CA ASP A 268 -3.46 -0.21 16.64
C ASP A 268 -3.96 -0.54 18.06
N VAL A 269 -3.18 -1.26 18.87
CA VAL A 269 -3.63 -1.71 20.21
C VAL A 269 -3.68 -0.57 21.24
N ALA A 270 -2.79 0.42 21.15
CA ALA A 270 -2.73 1.49 22.14
C ALA A 270 -3.61 2.70 21.77
N LEU A 271 -3.94 2.89 20.48
CA LEU A 271 -4.68 4.06 20.00
C LEU A 271 -6.01 3.69 19.30
N GLY A 272 -6.23 2.43 18.92
CA GLY A 272 -7.40 1.94 18.19
C GLY A 272 -8.50 1.42 19.09
#